data_AF-A0A956AG26-F1
#
_entry.id   AF-A0A956AG26-F1
#
_cell.length_a   1.000
_cell.length_b   1.000
_cell.length_c   1.000
_cell.angle_alpha   90.00
_cell.angle_beta   90.00
_cell.angle_gamma   90.00
#
_symmetry.space_group_name_H-M   'P 1'
#
loop_
_entity.id
_entity.type
_entity.pdbx_description
1 polymer ?
#
loop_
_entity_poly.entity_id
_entity_poly.type
_entity_poly.pdbx_seq_one_letter_code
_entity_poly.pdbx_strand_id
1 'polypeptide(L)'
;MDDRPRQEDWPAGCVDDDGDRWPACPFETDFEQDCDDGQARVFPGAGVSCTPGDDWDCNGQDDTEQDSGCQPADPANNRPASPAADDDRPRRAEWPAGCVDADGDFWPVCPFETAFPQDCDDTEARRYPHAGVSCTPGDDWDCDGQDDTQQPNGCRAADPANNRPEQ
;
A
#
# COMPACT_ATOMS: atom_id res chain seq x y z
N MET A 1 5.99 -12.31 -16.16
CA MET A 1 6.20 -12.30 -17.62
C MET A 1 6.57 -10.86 -17.96
N ASP A 2 7.35 -10.63 -19.02
CA ASP A 2 7.72 -9.26 -19.40
C ASP A 2 6.64 -8.78 -20.36
N ASP A 3 5.71 -7.98 -19.87
CA ASP A 3 4.54 -7.53 -20.63
C ASP A 3 4.86 -6.34 -21.55
N ARG A 4 6.15 -5.93 -21.63
CA ARG A 4 6.58 -4.83 -22.50
C ARG A 4 6.50 -5.19 -23.98
N PRO A 5 6.08 -4.24 -24.84
CA PRO A 5 6.16 -4.41 -26.28
C PRO A 5 7.63 -4.47 -26.70
N ARG A 6 8.01 -5.50 -27.48
CA ARG A 6 9.38 -5.59 -27.99
C ARG A 6 9.65 -4.47 -28.99
N GLN A 7 10.82 -3.84 -28.90
CA GLN A 7 11.21 -2.73 -29.77
C GLN A 7 11.16 -3.06 -31.27
N GLU A 8 11.37 -4.33 -31.65
CA GLU A 8 11.26 -4.79 -33.03
C GLU A 8 9.82 -4.82 -33.57
N ASP A 9 8.82 -4.78 -32.69
CA ASP A 9 7.39 -4.84 -33.02
C ASP A 9 6.72 -3.45 -32.96
N TRP A 10 7.46 -2.38 -32.66
CA TRP A 10 6.88 -1.03 -32.52
C TRP A 10 6.41 -0.47 -33.87
N PRO A 11 5.18 0.08 -33.93
CA PRO A 11 4.70 0.80 -35.10
C PRO A 11 5.60 1.97 -35.49
N ALA A 12 5.65 2.28 -36.79
CA ALA A 12 6.42 3.42 -37.28
C ALA A 12 5.90 4.73 -36.68
N GLY A 13 6.79 5.49 -36.03
CA GLY A 13 6.47 6.77 -35.38
C GLY A 13 6.40 6.68 -33.86
N CYS A 14 6.49 5.47 -33.28
CA CYS A 14 6.72 5.28 -31.86
C CYS A 14 8.21 5.51 -31.52
N VAL A 15 8.48 6.15 -30.40
CA VAL A 15 9.83 6.47 -29.89
C VAL A 15 9.94 6.11 -28.41
N ASP A 16 11.17 6.00 -27.92
CA ASP A 16 11.55 5.73 -26.53
C ASP A 16 12.76 6.62 -26.26
N ASP A 17 12.49 7.87 -25.89
CA ASP A 17 13.49 8.93 -25.73
C ASP A 17 14.16 8.88 -24.35
N ASP A 18 13.50 8.28 -23.34
CA ASP A 18 14.01 8.20 -21.98
C ASP A 18 14.65 6.85 -21.59
N GLY A 19 14.43 5.79 -22.37
CA GLY A 19 15.10 4.51 -22.29
C GLY A 19 14.51 3.51 -21.29
N ASP A 20 13.26 3.66 -20.87
CA ASP A 20 12.59 2.68 -20.02
C ASP A 20 12.04 1.45 -20.75
N ARG A 21 12.03 1.52 -22.09
CA ARG A 21 11.59 0.50 -23.06
C ARG A 21 10.07 0.39 -23.21
N TRP A 22 9.34 1.44 -22.86
CA TRP A 22 7.97 1.67 -23.25
C TRP A 22 7.93 2.76 -24.32
N PRO A 23 7.24 2.54 -25.45
CA PRO A 23 7.21 3.55 -26.48
C PRO A 23 6.06 4.55 -26.26
N ALA A 24 6.34 5.83 -26.49
CA ALA A 24 5.31 6.81 -26.76
C ALA A 24 4.98 6.84 -28.25
N CYS A 25 3.70 6.65 -28.59
CA CYS A 25 3.23 6.69 -29.97
C CYS A 25 2.22 7.84 -30.17
N PRO A 26 2.21 8.51 -31.33
CA PRO A 26 1.28 9.60 -31.61
C PRO A 26 -0.15 9.12 -31.95
N PHE A 27 -0.46 7.85 -31.73
CA PHE A 27 -1.73 7.21 -32.06
C PHE A 27 -2.00 6.05 -31.10
N GLU A 28 -3.28 5.72 -30.92
CA GLU A 28 -3.72 4.57 -30.12
C GLU A 28 -3.15 3.24 -30.64
N THR A 29 -2.66 2.43 -29.72
CA THR A 29 -2.13 1.08 -29.96
C THR A 29 -2.96 0.02 -29.23
N ASP A 30 -2.71 -1.26 -29.50
CA ASP A 30 -3.32 -2.41 -28.82
C ASP A 30 -2.52 -2.88 -27.58
N PHE A 31 -1.45 -2.17 -27.26
CA PHE A 31 -0.62 -2.34 -26.06
C PHE A 31 -0.54 -1.01 -25.28
N GLU A 32 -0.18 -1.09 -24.00
CA GLU A 32 -0.03 0.07 -23.12
C GLU A 32 1.15 0.94 -23.56
N GLN A 33 0.98 2.26 -23.54
CA GLN A 33 1.96 3.23 -24.04
C GLN A 33 2.56 4.03 -22.91
N ASP A 34 3.76 4.56 -23.15
CA ASP A 34 4.33 5.56 -22.26
C ASP A 34 3.57 6.89 -22.40
N CYS A 35 3.18 7.44 -21.25
CA CYS A 35 2.47 8.70 -21.10
C CYS A 35 3.42 9.91 -20.90
N ASP A 36 4.70 9.70 -20.55
CA ASP A 36 5.74 10.73 -20.45
C ASP A 36 7.13 10.23 -20.90
N ASP A 37 7.35 10.26 -22.23
CA ASP A 37 8.61 9.90 -22.94
C ASP A 37 9.84 10.79 -22.60
N GLY A 38 9.72 11.66 -21.60
CA GLY A 38 10.82 12.43 -21.02
C GLY A 38 11.31 11.88 -19.68
N GLN A 39 10.64 10.87 -19.11
CA GLN A 39 10.84 10.42 -17.74
C GLN A 39 10.77 8.89 -17.62
N ALA A 40 11.93 8.23 -17.66
CA ALA A 40 12.08 6.77 -17.60
C ALA A 40 11.56 6.05 -16.32
N ARG A 41 10.91 6.78 -15.41
CA ARG A 41 10.24 6.26 -14.21
C ARG A 41 8.72 6.27 -14.35
N VAL A 42 8.19 6.91 -15.38
CA VAL A 42 6.78 7.01 -15.69
C VAL A 42 6.54 6.06 -16.84
N PHE A 43 5.84 4.96 -16.57
CA PHE A 43 5.57 3.93 -17.58
C PHE A 43 4.46 3.00 -17.11
N PRO A 44 3.80 2.25 -18.02
CA PRO A 44 2.80 1.27 -17.65
C PRO A 44 3.23 0.29 -16.54
N GLY A 45 2.53 0.34 -15.41
CA GLY A 45 2.82 -0.47 -14.22
C GLY A 45 4.05 -0.03 -13.42
N ALA A 46 4.51 1.22 -13.57
CA ALA A 46 5.51 1.82 -12.69
C ALA A 46 4.99 1.92 -11.25
N GLY A 47 5.91 2.20 -10.32
CA GLY A 47 5.53 2.50 -8.94
C GLY A 47 4.94 3.91 -8.85
N VAL A 48 3.77 4.03 -8.25
CA VAL A 48 3.04 5.30 -8.10
C VAL A 48 3.73 6.34 -7.22
N SER A 49 3.47 7.61 -7.54
CA SER A 49 3.83 8.77 -6.73
C SER A 49 2.58 9.46 -6.22
N CYS A 50 2.54 9.78 -4.94
CA CYS A 50 1.35 10.39 -4.32
C CYS A 50 1.28 11.91 -4.48
N THR A 51 1.67 12.38 -5.65
CA THR A 51 1.61 13.77 -6.06
C THR A 51 0.33 14.00 -6.85
N PRO A 52 -0.56 14.92 -6.43
CA PRO A 52 -1.77 15.20 -7.18
C PRO A 52 -1.46 15.66 -8.60
N GLY A 53 -2.17 15.09 -9.57
CA GLY A 53 -2.05 15.37 -11.00
C GLY A 53 -0.98 14.55 -11.72
N ASP A 54 -0.28 13.66 -11.04
CA ASP A 54 0.66 12.73 -11.65
C ASP A 54 -0.03 11.36 -11.91
N ASP A 55 0.33 10.72 -13.01
CA ASP A 55 -0.06 9.36 -13.41
C ASP A 55 1.24 8.64 -13.79
N TRP A 56 1.89 7.98 -12.82
CA TRP A 56 3.21 7.39 -13.05
C TRP A 56 3.11 6.03 -13.72
N ASP A 57 2.02 5.33 -13.51
CA ASP A 57 1.81 3.99 -14.05
C ASP A 57 1.04 3.99 -15.38
N CYS A 58 0.80 5.19 -15.95
CA CYS A 58 0.15 5.44 -17.24
C CYS A 58 -1.20 4.71 -17.39
N ASN A 59 -1.95 4.56 -16.31
CA ASN A 59 -3.25 3.88 -16.30
C ASN A 59 -4.42 4.82 -16.67
N GLY A 60 -4.14 6.11 -16.88
CA GLY A 60 -5.11 7.14 -17.22
C GLY A 60 -5.85 7.72 -16.02
N GLN A 61 -5.35 7.48 -14.81
CA GLN A 61 -5.90 7.94 -13.55
C GLN A 61 -4.81 8.64 -12.74
N ASP A 62 -5.21 9.64 -11.96
CA ASP A 62 -4.28 10.26 -11.02
C ASP A 62 -3.88 9.23 -9.96
N ASP A 63 -2.58 9.09 -9.71
CA ASP A 63 -1.99 8.20 -8.72
C ASP A 63 -2.62 8.40 -7.33
N THR A 64 -3.15 9.61 -7.04
CA THR A 64 -3.81 9.94 -5.78
C THR A 64 -5.28 9.54 -5.66
N GLU A 65 -5.97 9.27 -6.78
CA GLU A 65 -7.42 9.03 -6.77
C GLU A 65 -7.82 7.57 -6.90
N GLN A 66 -6.94 6.67 -7.40
CA GLN A 66 -7.38 5.30 -7.65
C GLN A 66 -6.32 4.19 -7.63
N ASP A 67 -5.03 4.52 -7.76
CA ASP A 67 -4.00 3.51 -7.58
C ASP A 67 -3.64 3.39 -6.08
N SER A 68 -3.78 2.17 -5.56
CA SER A 68 -4.19 1.89 -4.18
C SER A 68 -3.08 2.08 -3.12
N GLY A 69 -2.06 2.89 -3.41
CA GLY A 69 -0.93 3.19 -2.56
C GLY A 69 -0.86 4.63 -2.04
N CYS A 70 -1.67 5.54 -2.59
CA CYS A 70 -1.57 6.95 -2.27
C CYS A 70 -2.62 7.41 -1.28
N GLN A 71 -2.29 7.23 0.00
CA GLN A 71 -2.83 8.08 1.04
C GLN A 71 -2.27 9.50 0.77
N PRO A 72 -3.10 10.56 0.67
CA PRO A 72 -2.56 11.92 0.63
C PRO A 72 -1.62 12.07 1.82
N ALA A 73 -0.38 12.49 1.56
CA ALA A 73 0.56 12.78 2.64
C ALA A 73 -0.17 13.68 3.64
N ASP A 74 -0.41 13.20 4.86
CA ASP A 74 -0.83 14.08 5.94
C ASP A 74 0.28 15.14 6.02
N PRO A 75 -0.03 16.44 5.80
CA PRO A 75 0.96 17.50 5.88
C PRO A 75 1.64 17.58 7.25
N ALA A 76 1.23 16.78 8.24
CA ALA A 76 1.88 16.64 9.51
C ALA A 76 3.17 15.79 9.49
N ASN A 77 3.29 14.64 8.81
CA ASN A 77 4.46 13.75 9.00
C ASN A 77 4.75 12.76 7.85
N ASN A 78 5.89 13.00 7.20
CA ASN A 78 6.53 12.25 6.12
C ASN A 78 6.85 10.76 6.49
N ARG A 79 5.86 9.86 6.51
CA ARG A 79 6.03 8.39 6.70
C ARG A 79 5.28 7.58 5.62
N PRO A 80 5.84 6.46 5.13
CA PRO A 80 5.22 5.63 4.10
C PRO A 80 4.00 4.88 4.65
N ALA A 81 2.95 4.78 3.83
CA ALA A 81 1.76 3.99 4.10
C ALA A 81 2.13 2.51 4.30
N SER A 82 1.74 1.92 5.41
CA SER A 82 1.81 0.47 5.60
C SER A 82 0.89 -0.22 4.58
N PRO A 83 1.35 -1.28 3.89
CA PRO A 83 0.55 -1.98 2.90
C PRO A 83 -0.45 -2.91 3.58
N ALA A 84 -1.61 -3.02 2.93
CA ALA A 84 -2.76 -3.90 3.20
C ALA A 84 -3.95 -3.26 3.95
N ALA A 85 -5.07 -3.26 3.21
CA ALA A 85 -6.42 -3.62 3.62
C ALA A 85 -6.96 -2.97 4.91
N ASP A 86 -7.81 -1.97 4.76
CA ASP A 86 -9.25 -2.10 5.05
C ASP A 86 -9.88 -0.70 5.02
N ASP A 87 -10.94 -0.57 4.21
CA ASP A 87 -11.77 0.64 4.05
C ASP A 87 -12.55 1.02 5.34
N ASP A 88 -12.29 0.32 6.46
CA ASP A 88 -12.95 0.50 7.75
C ASP A 88 -12.18 1.43 8.72
N ARG A 89 -11.05 2.02 8.28
CA ARG A 89 -10.30 2.99 9.10
C ARG A 89 -11.11 4.29 9.30
N PRO A 90 -11.40 4.70 10.54
CA PRO A 90 -12.14 5.93 10.79
C PRO A 90 -11.28 7.15 10.45
N ARG A 91 -11.80 8.09 9.66
CA ARG A 91 -11.09 9.34 9.37
C ARG A 91 -10.92 10.15 10.65
N ARG A 92 -9.74 10.75 10.89
CA ARG A 92 -9.49 11.57 12.10
C ARG A 92 -10.54 12.66 12.34
N ALA A 93 -11.09 13.25 11.27
CA ALA A 93 -12.15 14.25 11.35
C ALA A 93 -13.49 13.71 11.89
N GLU A 94 -13.67 12.40 11.88
CA GLU A 94 -14.89 11.68 12.29
C GLU A 94 -14.75 11.10 13.72
N TRP A 95 -13.58 11.25 14.34
CA TRP A 95 -13.32 10.71 15.67
C TRP A 95 -14.16 11.43 16.74
N PRO A 96 -14.89 10.66 17.57
CA PRO A 96 -15.53 11.20 18.75
C PRO A 96 -14.55 11.92 19.68
N ALA A 97 -15.02 12.96 20.36
CA ALA A 97 -14.19 13.68 21.33
C ALA A 97 -13.70 12.74 22.45
N GLY A 98 -12.38 12.71 22.66
CA GLY A 98 -11.74 11.87 23.67
C GLY A 98 -11.00 10.66 23.12
N CYS A 99 -11.18 10.35 21.84
CA CYS A 99 -10.33 9.40 21.12
C CYS A 99 -8.94 10.00 20.88
N VAL A 100 -7.89 9.20 21.12
CA VAL A 100 -6.49 9.58 20.94
C VAL A 100 -5.80 8.53 20.07
N ASP A 101 -4.81 8.97 19.31
CA ASP A 101 -3.89 8.14 18.55
C ASP A 101 -2.50 8.70 18.85
N ALA A 102 -1.79 8.03 19.75
CA ALA A 102 -0.53 8.49 20.30
C ALA A 102 0.68 7.90 19.57
N ASP A 103 0.52 6.77 18.89
CA ASP A 103 1.60 6.10 18.14
C ASP A 103 1.60 6.42 16.63
N GLY A 104 0.51 6.99 16.12
CA GLY A 104 0.36 7.53 14.77
C GLY A 104 0.04 6.47 13.72
N ASP A 105 -0.62 5.37 14.07
CA ASP A 105 -1.05 4.34 13.13
C ASP A 105 -2.46 4.55 12.53
N PHE A 106 -3.13 5.63 12.96
CA PHE A 106 -4.46 6.07 12.55
C PHE A 106 -5.64 5.21 13.05
N TRP A 107 -5.42 4.37 14.06
CA TRP A 107 -6.46 3.70 14.82
C TRP A 107 -6.53 4.30 16.22
N PRO A 108 -7.65 4.94 16.61
CA PRO A 108 -7.69 5.59 17.90
C PRO A 108 -8.08 4.62 19.02
N VAL A 109 -7.50 4.84 20.21
CA VAL A 109 -8.06 4.36 21.46
C VAL A 109 -9.08 5.36 21.98
N CYS A 110 -10.31 4.91 22.16
CA CYS A 110 -11.40 5.72 22.69
C CYS A 110 -11.80 5.25 24.10
N PRO A 111 -12.17 6.16 25.03
CA PRO A 111 -12.59 5.78 26.38
C PRO A 111 -14.00 5.15 26.45
N PHE A 112 -14.60 4.85 25.30
CA PHE A 112 -15.95 4.30 25.15
C PHE A 112 -16.02 3.41 23.90
N GLU A 113 -16.98 2.50 23.87
CA GLU A 113 -17.27 1.68 22.70
C GLU A 113 -17.71 2.55 21.51
N THR A 114 -17.17 2.24 20.34
CA THR A 114 -17.44 2.92 19.07
C THR A 114 -18.04 1.91 18.08
N ALA A 115 -18.61 2.42 16.99
CA ALA A 115 -19.13 1.59 15.91
C ALA A 115 -18.05 1.06 14.95
N PHE A 116 -16.81 1.53 15.10
CA PHE A 116 -15.64 1.14 14.31
C PHE A 116 -14.64 0.37 15.19
N PRO A 117 -13.82 -0.54 14.63
CA PRO A 117 -12.76 -1.21 15.37
C PRO A 117 -11.79 -0.22 16.00
N GLN A 118 -11.37 -0.46 17.24
CA GLN A 118 -10.45 0.41 17.97
C GLN A 118 -9.08 -0.24 18.09
N ASP A 119 -8.06 0.58 18.23
CA ASP A 119 -6.75 0.13 18.66
C ASP A 119 -6.82 -0.49 20.07
N CYS A 120 -6.03 -1.54 20.27
CA CYS A 120 -5.87 -2.23 21.54
C CYS A 120 -4.62 -1.77 22.32
N ASP A 121 -3.66 -1.08 21.69
CA ASP A 121 -2.44 -0.53 22.32
C ASP A 121 -1.94 0.77 21.65
N ASP A 122 -2.41 1.91 22.16
CA ASP A 122 -2.08 3.30 21.72
C ASP A 122 -0.60 3.69 21.92
N THR A 123 0.31 2.73 22.10
CA THR A 123 1.74 2.96 22.28
C THR A 123 2.61 2.21 21.28
N GLU A 124 2.02 1.36 20.42
CA GLU A 124 2.72 0.53 19.45
C GLU A 124 1.98 0.53 18.11
N ALA A 125 2.46 1.35 17.18
CA ALA A 125 1.88 1.58 15.85
C ALA A 125 1.80 0.34 14.91
N ARG A 126 2.13 -0.85 15.42
CA ARG A 126 2.01 -2.14 14.73
C ARG A 126 0.89 -3.00 15.29
N ARG A 127 0.28 -2.60 16.41
CA ARG A 127 -0.88 -3.26 16.99
C ARG A 127 -2.10 -2.43 16.61
N TYR A 128 -2.92 -2.97 15.72
CA TYR A 128 -4.12 -2.30 15.25
C TYR A 128 -5.06 -3.31 14.60
N PRO A 129 -6.36 -2.99 14.47
CA PRO A 129 -7.31 -3.84 13.76
C PRO A 129 -6.79 -4.31 12.39
N HIS A 130 -6.74 -5.62 12.17
CA HIS A 130 -6.26 -6.27 10.94
C HIS A 130 -4.75 -6.16 10.68
N ALA A 131 -3.93 -5.84 11.70
CA ALA A 131 -2.48 -5.89 11.58
C ALA A 131 -1.95 -7.32 11.29
N GLY A 132 -0.66 -7.38 10.94
CA GLY A 132 0.03 -8.67 10.87
C GLY A 132 0.18 -9.28 12.27
N VAL A 133 -0.14 -10.56 12.38
CA VAL A 133 -0.02 -11.36 13.60
C VAL A 133 1.42 -11.49 14.13
N SER A 134 1.57 -11.47 15.46
CA SER A 134 2.81 -11.79 16.17
C SER A 134 2.81 -13.23 16.68
N CYS A 135 3.96 -13.90 16.63
CA CYS A 135 4.08 -15.28 17.12
C CYS A 135 4.61 -15.38 18.54
N THR A 136 4.30 -14.37 19.34
CA THR A 136 4.61 -14.34 20.76
C THR A 136 3.35 -14.68 21.55
N PRO A 137 3.38 -15.65 22.49
CA PRO A 137 2.21 -15.95 23.31
C PRO A 137 1.74 -14.74 24.11
N GLY A 138 0.43 -14.50 24.09
CA GLY A 138 -0.23 -13.37 24.74
C GLY A 138 -0.25 -12.09 23.91
N ASP A 139 0.27 -12.11 22.67
CA ASP A 139 0.13 -11.00 21.74
C ASP A 139 -1.20 -11.11 20.98
N ASP A 140 -1.85 -9.98 20.83
CA ASP A 140 -3.00 -9.73 19.96
C ASP A 140 -2.60 -8.47 19.19
N TRP A 141 -1.99 -8.63 18.01
CA TRP A 141 -1.54 -7.50 17.20
C TRP A 141 -2.64 -6.99 16.28
N ASP A 142 -3.57 -7.86 15.87
CA ASP A 142 -4.66 -7.49 14.98
C ASP A 142 -5.92 -7.00 15.71
N CYS A 143 -5.83 -6.84 17.04
CA CYS A 143 -6.85 -6.33 17.94
C CYS A 143 -8.21 -7.03 17.78
N ASP A 144 -8.21 -8.32 17.43
CA ASP A 144 -9.43 -9.12 17.22
C ASP A 144 -9.96 -9.75 18.54
N GLY A 145 -9.22 -9.56 19.64
CA GLY A 145 -9.51 -10.09 20.96
C GLY A 145 -9.05 -11.53 21.17
N GLN A 146 -8.30 -12.10 20.23
CA GLN A 146 -7.67 -13.40 20.32
C GLN A 146 -6.15 -13.27 20.34
N ASP A 147 -5.51 -14.20 21.03
CA ASP A 147 -4.06 -14.34 20.96
C ASP A 147 -3.67 -14.81 19.54
N ASP A 148 -2.78 -14.08 18.90
CA ASP A 148 -2.27 -14.33 17.54
C ASP A 148 -1.73 -15.77 17.37
N THR A 149 -1.21 -16.36 18.43
CA THR A 149 -0.72 -17.75 18.43
C THR A 149 -1.84 -18.79 18.34
N GLN A 150 -3.09 -18.38 18.60
CA GLN A 150 -4.28 -19.22 18.53
C GLN A 150 -4.99 -19.11 17.17
N GLN A 151 -4.56 -18.17 16.31
CA GLN A 151 -5.16 -18.01 15.00
C GLN A 151 -4.77 -19.16 14.04
N PRO A 152 -5.72 -19.72 13.26
CA PRO A 152 -5.50 -20.92 12.44
C PRO A 152 -4.37 -20.84 11.40
N ASN A 153 -4.00 -19.63 10.99
CA ASN A 153 -2.98 -19.37 9.96
C ASN A 153 -1.94 -18.31 10.37
N GLY A 154 -2.07 -17.70 11.55
CA GLY A 154 -1.27 -16.53 11.90
C GLY A 154 0.16 -16.90 12.26
N CYS A 155 0.30 -17.92 13.10
CA CYS A 155 1.59 -18.39 13.55
C CYS A 155 1.86 -19.81 13.11
N ARG A 156 2.44 -19.94 11.91
CA ARG A 156 3.12 -21.19 11.58
C ARG A 156 4.26 -21.35 12.58
N ALA A 157 4.15 -22.38 13.42
CA ALA A 157 5.23 -22.78 14.30
C ALA A 157 6.53 -22.78 13.50
N ALA A 158 7.54 -22.04 13.95
CA ALA A 158 8.90 -22.27 13.49
C ALA A 158 9.16 -23.76 13.69
N ASP A 159 9.30 -24.51 12.60
CA ASP A 159 9.54 -25.94 12.66
C ASP A 159 10.79 -26.15 13.53
N PRO A 160 10.67 -26.76 14.74
CA PRO A 160 11.82 -26.95 15.60
C PRO A 160 12.87 -27.89 14.97
N ALA A 161 12.59 -28.47 13.80
CA ALA A 161 13.50 -29.36 13.08
C ALA A 161 14.41 -28.69 12.03
N ASN A 162 14.16 -27.46 11.54
CA ASN A 162 14.96 -26.92 10.43
C ASN A 162 15.31 -25.43 10.57
N ASN A 163 16.47 -25.22 11.19
CA ASN A 163 17.20 -23.97 11.23
C ASN A 163 17.77 -23.64 9.83
N ARG A 164 16.92 -23.20 8.89
CA ARG A 164 17.35 -22.60 7.62
C ARG A 164 16.29 -21.64 7.05
N PRO A 165 16.65 -20.40 6.71
CA PRO A 165 15.77 -19.53 5.95
C PRO A 165 15.76 -20.01 4.49
N GLU A 166 14.58 -20.24 3.94
CA GLU A 166 14.40 -20.34 2.49
C GLU A 166 13.75 -19.05 2.00
N GLN A 167 14.66 -18.22 1.46
CA GLN A 167 14.58 -17.20 0.39
C GLN A 167 13.18 -16.68 0.01
#